data_AF-A0A1S3DR38-F1
#
_entry.id   AF-A0A1S3DR38-F1
#
_cell.length_a   1.000
_cell.length_b   1.000
_cell.length_c   1.000
_cell.angle_alpha   90.00
_cell.angle_beta   90.00
_cell.angle_gamma   90.00
#
_symmetry.space_group_name_H-M   'P 1'
#
loop_
_entity.id
_entity.type
_entity.pdbx_description
1 polymer ?
#
loop_
_entity_poly.entity_id
_entity_poly.type
_entity_poly.pdbx_seq_one_letter_code
_entity_poly.pdbx_strand_id
1 'polypeptide(L)' 'YGMDINGARRKNATRETTSTLKAWLNEHKKNPYPTKGEKIMLAIITKMTLTQVSTWFANARRRLKKENKMTWE' A
#
# COMPACT_ATOMS: atom_id res chain seq x y z
N TYR A 1 13.49 13.27 -10.87
CA TYR A 1 12.54 12.36 -10.19
C TYR A 1 13.19 10.99 -10.10
N GLY A 2 13.72 10.65 -8.92
CA GLY A 2 14.64 9.52 -8.73
C GLY A 2 13.99 8.17 -8.98
N MET A 3 14.54 7.42 -9.94
CA MET A 3 14.40 5.97 -10.00
C MET A 3 15.33 5.38 -8.95
N ASP A 4 14.79 4.84 -7.86
CA ASP A 4 15.54 3.97 -6.96
C ASP A 4 15.78 2.62 -7.64
N ILE A 5 16.87 2.60 -8.42
CA ILE A 5 17.55 1.44 -8.98
C ILE A 5 18.23 0.62 -7.88
N ASN A 6 17.45 -0.03 -7.02
CA ASN A 6 18.01 -1.05 -6.15
C ASN A 6 17.16 -2.31 -6.20
N GLY A 7 17.59 -3.22 -7.06
CA GLY A 7 17.16 -4.62 -7.14
C GLY A 7 17.56 -5.43 -5.90
N ALA A 8 17.24 -4.89 -4.71
CA ALA A 8 17.30 -5.65 -3.47
C ALA A 8 16.24 -6.74 -3.56
N ARG A 9 16.71 -8.00 -3.61
CA ARG A 9 15.93 -9.24 -3.59
C ARG A 9 14.57 -9.03 -2.92
N ARG A 10 13.48 -9.31 -3.65
CA ARG A 10 12.10 -9.22 -3.16
C ARG A 10 11.96 -10.07 -1.89
N LYS A 11 12.17 -9.47 -0.72
CA LYS A 11 11.69 -10.05 0.53
C LYS A 11 10.17 -9.93 0.44
N ASN A 12 9.49 -11.07 0.30
CA ASN A 12 8.04 -11.11 0.35
C ASN A 12 7.60 -10.37 1.61
N ALA A 13 6.75 -9.36 1.45
CA ALA A 13 6.23 -8.62 2.59
C ALA A 13 5.53 -9.63 3.52
N THR A 14 5.98 -9.71 4.77
CA THR A 14 5.41 -10.65 5.72
C THR A 14 3.98 -10.23 6.06
N ARG A 15 3.17 -11.19 6.55
CA ARG A 15 1.79 -10.92 6.93
C ARG A 15 1.71 -9.82 8.00
N GLU A 16 2.72 -9.73 8.86
CA GLU A 16 2.85 -8.69 9.89
C GLU A 16 3.12 -7.31 9.29
N THR A 17 4.06 -7.18 8.34
CA THR A 17 4.37 -5.86 7.74
C THR A 17 3.21 -5.31 6.92
N THR A 18 2.36 -6.17 6.36
CA THR A 18 1.17 -5.75 5.61
C THR A 18 -0.07 -5.51 6.48
N SER A 19 -0.02 -5.81 7.78
CA SER A 19 -1.15 -5.60 8.69
C SER A 19 -1.53 -4.12 8.80
N THR A 20 -0.54 -3.24 8.97
CA THR A 20 -0.73 -1.78 9.01
C THR A 20 -1.34 -1.25 7.72
N LEU A 21 -0.89 -1.73 6.56
CA LEU A 21 -1.43 -1.32 5.26
C LEU A 21 -2.90 -1.74 5.09
N LYS A 22 -3.27 -2.93 5.60
CA LYS A 22 -4.65 -3.41 5.59
C LYS A 22 -5.55 -2.61 6.53
N ALA A 23 -5.06 -2.25 7.72
CA ALA A 23 -5.78 -1.42 8.67
C ALA A 23 -6.11 -0.05 8.06
N TRP A 24 -5.09 0.64 7.52
CA TRP A 24 -5.29 1.93 6.84
C TRP A 24 -6.28 1.80 5.67
N LEU A 25 -6.15 0.74 4.86
CA LEU A 25 -7.06 0.49 3.73
C LEU A 25 -8.51 0.27 4.19
N ASN A 26 -8.71 -0.37 5.34
CA ASN A 26 -10.03 -0.65 5.89
C ASN A 26 -10.72 0.62 6.39
N GLU A 27 -9.95 1.55 6.97
CA GLU A 27 -10.42 2.88 7.37
C GLU A 27 -10.73 3.77 6.16
N HIS A 28 -9.93 3.67 5.09
CA HIS A 28 -10.03 4.49 3.89
C HIS A 28 -10.69 3.77 2.71
N LYS A 29 -11.64 2.85 2.96
CA LYS A 29 -12.30 2.07 1.90
C LYS A 29 -12.99 2.93 0.83
N LYS A 30 -13.58 4.06 1.24
CA LYS A 30 -14.27 4.99 0.33
C LYS A 30 -13.32 5.72 -0.61
N ASN A 31 -12.08 5.99 -0.17
CA ASN A 31 -11.05 6.65 -0.98
C ASN A 31 -9.66 6.09 -0.64
N PRO A 32 -9.29 4.90 -1.17
CA PRO A 32 -8.05 4.20 -0.78
C PRO A 32 -6.80 4.73 -1.53
N TYR A 33 -6.63 6.05 -1.48
CA TYR A 33 -5.54 6.78 -2.09
C TYR A 33 -4.78 7.55 -1.00
N PRO A 34 -3.74 6.95 -0.39
CA PRO A 34 -2.98 7.62 0.65
C PRO A 34 -2.26 8.83 0.08
N THR A 35 -2.27 9.92 0.84
CA THR A 35 -1.51 11.14 0.57
C THR A 35 0.00 10.89 0.65
N LYS A 36 0.81 11.87 0.24
CA LYS A 36 2.28 11.77 0.32
C LYS A 36 2.76 11.53 1.76
N GLY A 37 2.16 12.23 2.73
CA GLY A 37 2.49 12.08 4.15
C GLY A 37 2.16 10.69 4.69
N GLU A 38 0.97 10.18 4.37
CA GLU A 38 0.54 8.84 4.79
C GLU A 38 1.41 7.74 4.18
N LYS A 39 1.80 7.87 2.91
CA LYS A 39 2.74 6.92 2.28
C LYS A 39 4.08 6.88 3.00
N ILE A 40 4.60 8.02 3.46
CA ILE A 40 5.85 8.10 4.22
C ILE A 40 5.68 7.43 5.59
N MET A 41 4.62 7.76 6.32
CA MET A 41 4.33 7.15 7.61
C MET A 41 4.19 5.63 7.51
N LEU A 42 3.45 5.14 6.51
CA LEU A 42 3.28 3.71 6.26
C LEU A 42 4.60 3.04 5.88
N ALA A 43 5.41 3.66 5.02
CA ALA A 43 6.73 3.16 4.64
C ALA A 43 7.65 2.97 5.86
N ILE A 44 7.64 3.93 6.79
CA ILE A 44 8.42 3.87 8.04
C ILE A 44 7.93 2.71 8.91
N ILE A 45 6.62 2.63 9.18
CA ILE A 45 6.05 1.61 10.08
C ILE A 45 6.25 0.21 9.52
N THR A 46 6.01 0.01 8.22
CA THR A 46 6.11 -1.31 7.59
C THR A 46 7.52 -1.67 7.17
N LYS A 47 8.48 -0.73 7.34
CA LYS A 47 9.87 -0.84 6.85
C LYS A 47 9.93 -1.18 5.35
N MET A 48 9.04 -0.57 4.58
CA MET A 48 8.95 -0.71 3.12
C MET A 48 9.38 0.58 2.45
N THR A 49 9.83 0.51 1.21
CA THR A 49 10.06 1.72 0.41
C THR A 49 8.73 2.33 -0.02
N LEU A 50 8.73 3.64 -0.32
CA LEU A 50 7.55 4.33 -0.86
C LEU A 50 6.99 3.66 -2.12
N THR A 51 7.87 3.11 -2.95
CA THR A 51 7.51 2.36 -4.16
C THR A 51 6.80 1.05 -3.83
N GLN A 52 7.27 0.31 -2.83
CA GLN A 52 6.63 -0.92 -2.37
C GLN A 52 5.25 -0.63 -1.76
N VAL A 53 5.13 0.42 -0.95
CA VAL A 53 3.84 0.89 -0.41
C VAL A 53 2.89 1.27 -1.54
N SER A 54 3.37 2.04 -2.52
CA SER A 54 2.57 2.47 -3.68
C SER A 54 2.09 1.28 -4.53
N THR A 55 2.98 0.32 -4.77
CA THR A 55 2.66 -0.93 -5.49
C THR A 55 1.65 -1.77 -4.73
N TRP A 56 1.81 -1.88 -3.39
CA TRP A 56 0.88 -2.60 -2.54
C TRP A 56 -0.52 -2.01 -2.63
N PHE A 57 -0.67 -0.69 -2.50
CA PHE A 57 -1.95 -0.01 -2.61
C PHE A 57 -2.58 -0.14 -4.00
N ALA A 58 -1.78 -0.06 -5.06
CA ALA A 58 -2.27 -0.31 -6.42
C ALA A 58 -2.86 -1.71 -6.57
N ASN A 59 -2.18 -2.73 -6.05
CA ASN A 59 -2.66 -4.11 -6.08
C ASN A 59 -3.85 -4.34 -5.14
N ALA A 60 -3.87 -3.72 -3.97
CA ALA A 60 -4.96 -3.83 -3.01
C ALA A 60 -6.26 -3.21 -3.55
N ARG A 61 -6.20 -2.04 -4.20
CA ARG A 61 -7.35 -1.43 -4.89
C ARG A 61 -7.90 -2.31 -6.02
N ARG A 62 -7.01 -2.91 -6.83
CA ARG A 62 -7.44 -3.87 -7.88
C ARG A 62 -8.20 -5.05 -7.30
N ARG A 63 -7.77 -5.58 -6.14
CA ARG A 63 -8.46 -6.67 -5.43
C ARG A 63 -9.83 -6.23 -4.90
N LEU A 64 -9.92 -5.04 -4.28
CA LEU A 64 -11.19 -4.49 -3.82
C LEU A 64 -12.22 -4.31 -4.95
N LYS A 65 -11.77 -3.81 -6.11
CA LYS A 65 -12.61 -3.69 -7.31
C LYS A 65 -13.10 -5.06 -7.80
N LYS A 66 -12.24 -6.07 -7.80
CA LYS A 66 -12.59 -7.44 -8.23
C LYS A 66 -13.60 -8.10 -7.29
N GLU A 67 -13.55 -7.80 -5.99
CA GLU A 67 -14.46 -8.38 -4.99
C GLU A 67 -15.82 -7.65 -4.88
N ASN A 68 -16.12 -6.67 -5.75
CA ASN A 68 -17.31 -5.80 -5.66
C ASN A 68 -17.46 -5.06 -4.32
N LYS A 69 -16.39 -4.94 -3.52
CA LYS A 69 -16.37 -4.24 -2.21
C LYS A 69 -16.05 -2.74 -2.34
N MET A 70 -16.14 -2.20 -3.55
CA MET A 70 -15.81 -0.81 -3.86
C MET A 70 -16.99 -0.17 -4.58
N THR A 71 -17.93 0.37 -3.81
CA THR A 71 -18.98 1.26 -4.32
C THR A 71 -18.45 2.69 -4.26
N TRP A 72 -18.29 3.32 -5.41
CA TRP A 72 -18.12 4.77 -5.50
C TRP A 72 -19.53 5.35 -5.50
N GLU A 73 -20.06 5.64 -4.32
CA GLU A 73 -21.26 6.49 -4.19
C GLU A 73 -20.83 7.96 -4.07
#